data_AF-A0A9W9ZAE6-F1
#
_entry.id   AF-A0A9W9ZAE6-F1
#
_cell.length_a   1.000
_cell.length_b   1.000
_cell.length_c   1.000
_cell.angle_alpha   90.00
_cell.angle_beta   90.00
_cell.angle_gamma   90.00
#
_symmetry.space_group_name_H-M   'P 1'
#
loop_
_entity.id
_entity.type
_entity.pdbx_description
1 polymer ?
#
loop_
_entity_poly.entity_id
_entity_poly.type
_entity_poly.pdbx_seq_one_letter_code
_entity_poly.pdbx_strand_id
1 'polypeptide(L)'
;MKEFYRQGKERYFAQWWNFVTILMLVFFFLAGIFWLLGSSALLVNEHDNSLKYIVKSITRDSAFNFLLLSNTFSAGIRKLFWALFDKTDLEAFEIDSNTFSITQATGETLFAIFEIAAILISLNMLIAMMTNSFQQIADDSDIQWKFSRTGMWMQFVDKGSVVPPPFNLLPSRKYFVEFCQRCCDWIKSKKREHYDDLDSSDVEPAEEDDDMVEREKILKLLIDRYFFSSRQARDRLLLNNALKAFGINNQDASKAATDTTDDTDSSPIPEEQKPKNVRMVESLATKIMLGIFSTIAKLLNN
;
A
#
# COMPACT_ATOMS: atom_id res chain seq x y z
N MET A 1 -20.92 -0.24 -15.26
CA MET A 1 -21.48 -0.73 -13.97
C MET A 1 -22.00 -2.17 -14.04
N LYS A 2 -22.91 -2.51 -14.96
CA LYS A 2 -23.41 -3.91 -15.10
C LYS A 2 -22.34 -4.94 -15.48
N GLU A 3 -21.31 -4.53 -16.23
CA GLU A 3 -20.20 -5.42 -16.63
C GLU A 3 -19.17 -5.64 -15.52
N PHE A 4 -19.03 -4.70 -14.59
CA PHE A 4 -18.08 -4.75 -13.48
C PHE A 4 -18.39 -5.90 -12.49
N TYR A 5 -19.67 -6.10 -12.17
CA TYR A 5 -20.09 -7.18 -11.27
C TYR A 5 -20.04 -8.57 -11.92
N ARG A 6 -20.09 -8.66 -13.25
CA ARG A 6 -20.15 -9.96 -13.96
C ARG A 6 -18.78 -10.56 -14.24
N GLN A 7 -17.76 -9.73 -14.43
CA GLN A 7 -16.43 -10.20 -14.88
C GLN A 7 -15.41 -10.36 -13.74
N GLY A 8 -15.69 -9.83 -12.55
CA GLY A 8 -14.77 -9.86 -11.42
C GLY A 8 -13.73 -8.73 -11.48
N LYS A 9 -13.39 -8.18 -10.31
CA LYS A 9 -12.52 -7.00 -10.14
C LYS A 9 -11.22 -7.14 -10.92
N GLU A 10 -10.54 -8.29 -10.82
CA GLU A 10 -9.22 -8.50 -11.44
C GLU A 10 -9.26 -8.51 -12.97
N ARG A 11 -10.30 -9.11 -13.57
CA ARG A 11 -10.42 -9.15 -15.04
C ARG A 11 -10.79 -7.80 -15.64
N TYR A 12 -11.63 -7.04 -14.93
CA TYR A 12 -11.97 -5.67 -15.33
C TYR A 12 -10.72 -4.76 -15.31
N PHE A 13 -9.92 -4.82 -14.23
CA PHE A 13 -8.68 -4.06 -14.15
C PHE A 13 -7.65 -4.50 -15.20
N ALA A 14 -7.53 -5.79 -15.50
CA ALA A 14 -6.64 -6.30 -16.55
C ALA A 14 -7.03 -5.80 -17.95
N GLN A 15 -8.32 -5.65 -18.26
CA GLN A 15 -8.77 -5.09 -19.53
C GLN A 15 -8.38 -3.61 -19.69
N TRP A 16 -8.51 -2.81 -18.64
CA TRP A 16 -8.04 -1.43 -18.65
C TRP A 16 -6.51 -1.35 -18.77
N TRP A 17 -5.80 -2.31 -18.17
CA TRP A 17 -4.36 -2.40 -18.32
C TRP A 17 -3.92 -2.62 -19.77
N ASN A 18 -4.66 -3.42 -20.54
CA ASN A 18 -4.41 -3.59 -21.97
C ASN A 18 -4.58 -2.29 -22.77
N PHE A 19 -5.53 -1.44 -22.37
CA PHE A 19 -5.67 -0.13 -23.00
C PHE A 19 -4.47 0.78 -22.69
N VAL A 20 -3.99 0.76 -21.44
CA VAL A 20 -2.79 1.49 -21.02
C VAL A 20 -1.54 0.98 -21.75
N THR A 21 -1.38 -0.34 -21.94
CA THR A 21 -0.22 -0.89 -22.66
C THR A 21 -0.26 -0.57 -24.15
N ILE A 22 -1.44 -0.59 -24.79
CA ILE A 22 -1.60 -0.16 -26.18
C ILE A 22 -1.22 1.32 -26.30
N LEU A 23 -1.72 2.17 -25.41
CA LEU A 23 -1.40 3.59 -25.38
C LEU A 23 0.10 3.84 -25.15
N MET A 24 0.73 3.10 -24.24
CA MET A 24 2.17 3.15 -23.99
C MET A 24 2.98 2.76 -25.23
N LEU A 25 2.58 1.68 -25.93
CA LEU A 25 3.22 1.27 -27.18
C LEU A 25 3.06 2.33 -28.26
N VAL A 26 1.87 2.91 -28.40
CA VAL A 26 1.63 4.02 -29.35
C VAL A 26 2.54 5.20 -29.08
N PHE A 27 2.68 5.62 -27.81
CA PHE A 27 3.61 6.69 -27.44
C PHE A 27 5.09 6.32 -27.67
N PHE A 28 5.45 5.05 -27.45
CA PHE A 28 6.80 4.55 -27.75
C PHE A 28 7.11 4.62 -29.26
N PHE A 29 6.17 4.19 -30.11
CA PHE A 29 6.33 4.30 -31.56
C PHE A 29 6.33 5.76 -32.04
N LEU A 30 5.48 6.62 -31.48
CA LEU A 30 5.48 8.07 -31.75
C LEU A 30 6.81 8.71 -31.36
N ALA A 31 7.34 8.39 -30.17
CA ALA A 31 8.64 8.87 -29.72
C ALA A 31 9.78 8.34 -30.61
N GLY A 32 9.72 7.08 -31.06
CA GLY A 32 10.67 6.50 -31.99
C GLY A 32 10.65 7.17 -33.37
N ILE A 33 9.45 7.43 -33.91
CA ILE A 33 9.27 8.17 -35.18
C ILE A 33 9.80 9.61 -35.03
N PHE A 34 9.50 10.27 -33.91
CA PHE A 34 9.97 11.61 -33.61
C PHE A 34 11.51 11.67 -33.48
N TRP A 35 12.11 10.68 -32.83
CA TRP A 35 13.57 10.54 -32.72
C TRP A 35 14.22 10.26 -34.07
N LEU A 36 13.62 9.40 -34.89
CA LEU A 36 14.11 9.06 -36.23
C LEU A 36 14.01 10.26 -37.20
N LEU A 37 12.93 11.03 -37.13
CA LEU A 37 12.77 12.30 -37.85
C LEU A 37 13.78 13.35 -37.38
N GLY A 38 14.02 13.47 -36.08
CA GLY A 38 15.03 14.36 -35.50
C GLY A 38 16.47 14.01 -35.91
N SER A 39 16.82 12.72 -35.90
CA SER A 39 18.13 12.22 -36.33
C SER A 39 18.35 12.43 -37.84
N SER A 40 17.31 12.17 -38.65
CA SER A 40 17.34 12.41 -40.10
C SER A 40 17.50 13.89 -40.44
N ALA A 41 17.02 14.81 -39.59
CA ALA A 41 17.17 16.25 -39.77
C ALA A 41 18.61 16.77 -39.46
N LEU A 42 19.39 16.04 -38.65
CA LEU A 42 20.76 16.42 -38.28
C LEU A 42 21.83 15.90 -39.26
N LEU A 43 21.58 14.78 -39.95
CA LEU A 43 22.57 14.12 -40.82
C LEU A 43 22.56 14.61 -42.30
N VAL A 44 21.64 15.49 -42.67
CA VAL A 44 21.49 15.94 -44.07
C VAL A 44 22.29 17.21 -44.34
N ASN A 45 23.33 17.05 -45.17
CA ASN A 45 24.08 18.13 -45.82
C ASN A 45 23.21 18.90 -46.82
N GLU A 46 23.54 20.17 -46.98
CA GLU A 46 22.71 21.29 -47.45
C GLU A 46 22.22 21.22 -48.92
N HIS A 47 22.51 20.17 -49.68
CA HIS A 47 22.48 20.28 -51.14
C HIS A 47 21.43 19.47 -51.93
N ASP A 48 20.53 18.65 -51.38
CA ASP A 48 19.46 18.10 -52.25
C ASP A 48 18.14 17.70 -51.57
N ASN A 49 17.06 18.01 -52.30
CA ASN A 49 15.63 17.68 -52.13
C ASN A 49 14.81 18.60 -51.20
N SER A 50 13.92 19.39 -51.82
CA SER A 50 13.02 20.36 -51.18
C SER A 50 12.17 19.79 -50.03
N LEU A 51 11.77 18.51 -50.12
CA LEU A 51 11.02 17.83 -49.06
C LEU A 51 11.83 17.64 -47.78
N LYS A 52 13.14 17.36 -47.88
CA LYS A 52 14.00 17.19 -46.69
C LYS A 52 14.23 18.52 -45.98
N TYR A 53 14.30 19.63 -46.72
CA TYR A 53 14.38 20.97 -46.13
C TYR A 53 13.08 21.33 -45.39
N ILE A 54 11.93 21.09 -46.01
CA ILE A 54 10.60 21.34 -45.42
C ILE A 54 10.38 20.45 -44.18
N VAL A 55 10.76 19.17 -44.22
CA VAL A 55 10.69 18.29 -43.06
C VAL A 55 11.64 18.76 -41.96
N LYS A 56 12.88 19.15 -42.30
CA LYS A 56 13.87 19.67 -41.34
C LYS A 56 13.41 20.96 -40.66
N SER A 57 12.76 21.89 -41.37
CA SER A 57 12.22 23.11 -40.78
C SER A 57 11.02 22.81 -39.88
N ILE A 58 10.05 22.02 -40.36
CA ILE A 58 8.85 21.67 -39.60
C ILE A 58 9.20 20.90 -38.31
N THR A 59 10.08 19.90 -38.40
CA THR A 59 10.47 19.08 -37.24
C THR A 59 11.28 19.88 -36.23
N ARG A 60 12.15 20.79 -36.69
CA ARG A 60 12.96 21.63 -35.80
C ARG A 60 12.10 22.60 -35.00
N ASP A 61 11.23 23.36 -35.68
CA ASP A 61 10.40 24.36 -35.04
C ASP A 61 9.39 23.70 -34.08
N SER A 62 8.80 22.57 -34.49
CA SER A 62 7.88 21.82 -33.64
C SER A 62 8.58 21.19 -32.43
N ALA A 63 9.80 20.64 -32.60
CA ALA A 63 10.57 20.06 -31.51
C ALA A 63 11.03 21.11 -30.50
N PHE A 64 11.47 22.29 -30.95
CA PHE A 64 11.83 23.39 -30.07
C PHE A 64 10.62 23.92 -29.30
N ASN A 65 9.48 24.14 -29.97
CA ASN A 65 8.25 24.56 -29.31
C ASN A 65 7.75 23.51 -28.29
N PHE A 66 7.86 22.22 -28.62
CA PHE A 66 7.51 21.14 -27.70
C PHE A 66 8.45 21.09 -26.48
N LEU A 67 9.76 21.24 -26.68
CA LEU A 67 10.74 21.27 -25.59
C LEU A 67 10.47 22.46 -24.67
N LEU A 68 10.24 23.65 -25.22
CA LEU A 68 9.88 24.84 -24.45
C LEU A 68 8.58 24.67 -23.68
N LEU A 69 7.55 24.09 -24.31
CA LEU A 69 6.28 23.79 -23.65
C LEU A 69 6.48 22.80 -22.50
N SER A 70 7.24 21.72 -22.70
CA SER A 70 7.50 20.70 -21.68
C SER A 70 8.28 21.25 -20.47
N ASN A 71 9.26 22.12 -20.72
CA ASN A 71 10.04 22.77 -19.68
C ASN A 71 9.17 23.73 -18.86
N THR A 72 8.38 24.56 -19.55
CA THR A 72 7.44 25.50 -18.91
C THR A 72 6.37 24.76 -18.11
N PHE A 73 5.82 23.67 -18.65
CA PHE A 73 4.85 22.82 -17.99
C PHE A 73 5.42 22.14 -16.73
N SER A 74 6.63 21.57 -16.84
CA SER A 74 7.33 20.96 -15.70
C SER A 74 7.63 21.99 -14.61
N ALA A 75 8.07 23.20 -15.00
CA ALA A 75 8.28 24.31 -14.07
C ALA A 75 6.98 24.74 -13.39
N GLY A 76 5.86 24.79 -14.12
CA GLY A 76 4.53 25.08 -13.59
C GLY A 76 4.07 24.05 -12.55
N ILE A 77 4.19 22.75 -12.84
CA ILE A 77 3.87 21.69 -11.87
C ILE A 77 4.73 21.82 -10.62
N ARG A 78 6.03 22.06 -10.78
CA ARG A 78 6.94 22.24 -9.64
C ARG A 78 6.53 23.43 -8.77
N LYS A 79 6.14 24.55 -9.39
CA LYS A 79 5.63 25.73 -8.68
C LYS A 79 4.34 25.44 -7.93
N LEU A 80 3.38 24.74 -8.54
CA LEU A 80 2.13 24.32 -7.88
C LEU A 80 2.39 23.35 -6.71
N PHE A 81 3.35 22.41 -6.85
CA PHE A 81 3.73 21.52 -5.77
C PHE A 81 4.29 22.26 -4.55
N TRP A 82 5.21 23.21 -4.77
CA TRP A 82 5.77 24.01 -3.68
C TRP A 82 4.77 25.02 -3.11
N ALA A 83 3.78 25.42 -3.91
CA ALA A 83 2.69 26.29 -3.45
C ALA A 83 1.83 25.65 -2.36
N LEU A 84 1.61 24.32 -2.40
CA LEU A 84 0.94 23.57 -1.33
C LEU A 84 1.61 23.71 0.04
N PHE A 85 2.90 24.04 0.07
CA PHE A 85 3.69 24.26 1.28
C PHE A 85 3.92 25.74 1.60
N ASP A 86 3.19 26.64 0.94
CA ASP A 86 3.31 28.09 1.10
C ASP A 86 4.73 28.60 0.78
N LYS A 87 5.39 28.01 -0.23
CA LYS A 87 6.76 28.36 -0.68
C LYS A 87 6.80 29.08 -2.03
N THR A 88 5.68 29.66 -2.46
CA THR A 88 5.58 30.33 -3.76
C THR A 88 5.45 31.83 -3.58
N ASP A 89 6.41 32.57 -4.13
CA ASP A 89 6.37 34.04 -4.13
C ASP A 89 5.36 34.55 -5.16
N LEU A 90 4.50 35.50 -4.74
CA LEU A 90 3.53 36.17 -5.60
C LEU A 90 4.22 37.03 -6.68
N GLU A 91 5.44 37.48 -6.42
CA GLU A 91 6.31 38.20 -7.37
C GLU A 91 6.59 37.38 -8.64
N ALA A 92 6.42 36.05 -8.60
CA ALA A 92 6.59 35.20 -9.77
C ALA A 92 5.51 35.40 -10.85
N PHE A 93 4.40 36.08 -10.54
CA PHE A 93 3.32 36.41 -11.47
C PHE A 93 3.41 37.85 -12.01
N GLU A 94 4.28 38.69 -11.44
CA GLU A 94 4.47 40.07 -11.90
C GLU A 94 5.15 40.09 -13.27
N ILE A 95 4.56 40.82 -14.21
CA ILE A 95 5.10 41.00 -15.56
C ILE A 95 5.53 42.46 -15.70
N ASP A 96 6.80 42.69 -16.07
CA ASP A 96 7.40 44.04 -16.17
C ASP A 96 6.68 44.99 -17.16
N SER A 97 5.87 44.46 -18.08
CA SER A 97 5.13 45.25 -19.06
C SER A 97 3.67 45.48 -18.63
N ASN A 98 3.31 46.74 -18.40
CA ASN A 98 1.95 47.19 -18.03
C ASN A 98 0.86 46.89 -19.11
N THR A 99 1.24 46.32 -20.25
CA THR A 99 0.35 45.95 -21.36
C THR A 99 -0.43 44.65 -21.09
N PHE A 100 0.05 43.77 -20.18
CA PHE A 100 -0.55 42.45 -19.93
C PHE A 100 -1.17 42.31 -18.53
N SER A 101 -1.64 43.40 -17.93
CA SER A 101 -2.27 43.40 -16.59
C SER A 101 -3.44 42.41 -16.45
N ILE A 102 -4.24 42.21 -17.51
CA ILE A 102 -5.35 41.24 -17.51
C ILE A 102 -4.84 39.80 -17.37
N THR A 103 -3.71 39.47 -18.01
CA THR A 103 -3.10 38.14 -17.94
C THR A 103 -2.52 37.85 -16.56
N GLN A 104 -1.87 38.84 -15.95
CA GLN A 104 -1.37 38.76 -14.58
C GLN A 104 -2.53 38.55 -13.57
N ALA A 105 -3.56 39.41 -13.63
CA ALA A 105 -4.72 39.29 -12.74
C ALA A 105 -5.44 37.94 -12.87
N THR A 106 -5.52 37.41 -14.10
CA THR A 106 -6.09 36.08 -14.34
C THR A 106 -5.23 34.96 -13.75
N GLY A 107 -3.89 35.06 -13.86
CA GLY A 107 -2.95 34.10 -13.28
C GLY A 107 -3.02 34.06 -11.76
N GLU A 108 -3.01 35.23 -11.11
CA GLU A 108 -3.16 35.38 -9.66
C GLU A 108 -4.51 34.82 -9.16
N THR A 109 -5.61 35.11 -9.87
CA THR A 109 -6.94 34.61 -9.51
C THR A 109 -7.04 33.08 -9.64
N LEU A 110 -6.50 32.50 -10.72
CA LEU A 110 -6.49 31.05 -10.92
C LEU A 110 -5.63 30.34 -9.87
N PHE A 111 -4.49 30.94 -9.51
CA PHE A 111 -3.62 30.42 -8.46
C PHE A 111 -4.32 30.46 -7.08
N ALA A 112 -5.02 31.55 -6.75
CA ALA A 112 -5.78 31.66 -5.51
C ALA A 112 -6.91 30.61 -5.41
N ILE A 113 -7.65 30.38 -6.51
CA ILE A 113 -8.69 29.33 -6.55
C ILE A 113 -8.07 27.94 -6.39
N PHE A 114 -6.91 27.70 -7.00
CA PHE A 114 -6.17 26.45 -6.85
C PHE A 114 -5.80 26.19 -5.38
N GLU A 115 -5.24 27.18 -4.68
CA GLU A 115 -4.87 27.05 -3.26
C GLU A 115 -6.08 26.77 -2.37
N ILE A 116 -7.20 27.47 -2.59
CA ILE A 116 -8.46 27.21 -1.87
C ILE A 116 -8.93 25.77 -2.10
N ALA A 117 -8.94 25.30 -3.34
CA ALA A 117 -9.41 23.96 -3.68
C ALA A 117 -8.47 22.85 -3.15
N ALA A 118 -7.16 23.04 -3.28
CA ALA A 118 -6.17 22.06 -2.86
C ALA A 118 -6.04 21.98 -1.33
N ILE A 119 -5.91 23.13 -0.65
CA ILE A 119 -5.73 23.16 0.79
C ILE A 119 -7.07 23.01 1.52
N LEU A 120 -8.11 23.78 1.20
CA LEU A 120 -9.33 23.74 2.01
C LEU A 120 -10.23 22.56 1.66
N ILE A 121 -10.43 22.28 0.37
CA ILE A 121 -11.38 21.25 -0.04
C ILE A 121 -10.70 19.87 0.01
N SER A 122 -9.56 19.71 -0.66
CA SER A 122 -8.92 18.39 -0.81
C SER A 122 -8.29 17.90 0.49
N LEU A 123 -7.63 18.75 1.28
CA LEU A 123 -7.09 18.33 2.59
C LEU A 123 -8.21 17.94 3.56
N ASN A 124 -9.32 18.67 3.59
CA ASN A 124 -10.44 18.37 4.47
C ASN A 124 -11.11 17.03 4.09
N MET A 125 -11.24 16.75 2.79
CA MET A 125 -11.71 15.46 2.30
C MET A 125 -10.71 14.33 2.59
N LEU A 126 -9.41 14.60 2.49
CA LEU A 126 -8.36 13.63 2.83
C LEU A 126 -8.40 13.28 4.32
N ILE A 127 -8.49 14.28 5.19
CA ILE A 127 -8.59 14.09 6.64
C ILE A 127 -9.87 13.31 6.98
N ALA A 128 -11.01 13.65 6.37
CA ALA A 128 -12.26 12.93 6.59
C ALA A 128 -12.16 11.45 6.18
N MET A 129 -11.60 11.17 5.00
CA MET A 129 -11.41 9.80 4.51
C MET A 129 -10.44 9.01 5.38
N MET A 130 -9.29 9.61 5.74
CA MET A 130 -8.29 8.99 6.60
C MET A 130 -8.82 8.74 8.00
N THR A 131 -9.66 9.64 8.54
CA THR A 131 -10.26 9.45 9.87
C THR A 131 -11.23 8.28 9.87
N ASN A 132 -12.07 8.16 8.84
CA ASN A 132 -13.01 7.05 8.72
C ASN A 132 -12.28 5.70 8.50
N SER A 133 -11.28 5.67 7.61
CA SER A 133 -10.51 4.45 7.39
C SER A 133 -9.68 4.06 8.61
N PHE A 134 -9.14 5.03 9.35
CA PHE A 134 -8.41 4.76 10.58
C PHE A 134 -9.32 4.17 11.66
N GLN A 135 -10.55 4.66 11.82
CA GLN A 135 -11.52 4.07 12.76
C GLN A 135 -11.79 2.60 12.39
N GLN A 136 -12.12 2.33 11.14
CA GLN A 136 -12.36 0.97 10.66
C GLN A 136 -11.17 0.01 10.90
N ILE A 137 -9.93 0.48 10.70
CA ILE A 137 -8.73 -0.34 10.91
C ILE A 137 -8.40 -0.47 12.40
N ALA A 138 -8.73 0.54 13.22
CA ALA A 138 -8.46 0.53 14.65
C ALA A 138 -9.25 -0.57 15.38
N ASP A 139 -10.50 -0.83 14.98
CA ASP A 139 -11.37 -1.85 15.59
C ASP A 139 -10.73 -3.25 15.53
N ASP A 140 -10.06 -3.58 14.42
CA ASP A 140 -9.37 -4.87 14.21
C ASP A 140 -7.85 -4.81 14.43
N SER A 141 -7.33 -3.68 14.94
CA SER A 141 -5.88 -3.41 14.95
C SER A 141 -5.07 -4.45 15.73
N ASP A 142 -5.61 -4.92 16.85
CA ASP A 142 -4.97 -5.94 17.70
C ASP A 142 -4.84 -7.29 17.01
N ILE A 143 -5.88 -7.70 16.27
CA ILE A 143 -5.89 -8.97 15.52
C ILE A 143 -4.89 -8.88 14.37
N GLN A 144 -4.93 -7.80 13.59
CA GLN A 144 -4.02 -7.59 12.46
C GLN A 144 -2.56 -7.46 12.92
N TRP A 145 -2.31 -6.77 14.04
CA TRP A 145 -0.98 -6.67 14.62
C TRP A 145 -0.46 -8.02 15.09
N LYS A 146 -1.26 -8.79 15.84
CA LYS A 146 -0.87 -10.13 16.29
C LYS A 146 -0.62 -11.07 15.11
N PHE A 147 -1.47 -11.03 14.08
CA PHE A 147 -1.28 -11.80 12.85
C PHE A 147 0.04 -11.45 12.15
N SER A 148 0.30 -10.16 11.95
CA SER A 148 1.54 -9.67 11.31
C SER A 148 2.78 -10.03 12.13
N ARG A 149 2.69 -9.91 13.46
CA ARG A 149 3.76 -10.27 14.39
C ARG A 149 4.07 -11.77 14.34
N THR A 150 3.05 -12.62 14.34
CA THR A 150 3.24 -14.07 14.19
C THR A 150 3.80 -14.41 12.82
N GLY A 151 3.37 -13.73 11.74
CA GLY A 151 3.96 -13.87 10.41
C GLY A 151 5.45 -13.54 10.40
N MET A 152 5.85 -12.45 11.07
CA MET A 152 7.27 -12.11 11.26
C MET A 152 8.01 -13.18 12.06
N TRP A 153 7.44 -13.67 13.17
CA TRP A 153 8.06 -14.72 13.98
C TRP A 153 8.22 -16.04 13.23
N MET A 154 7.24 -16.42 12.40
CA MET A 154 7.29 -17.64 11.60
C MET A 154 8.50 -17.67 10.66
N GLN A 155 8.90 -16.51 10.12
CA GLN A 155 10.12 -16.38 9.30
C GLN A 155 11.42 -16.76 10.05
N PHE A 156 11.41 -16.69 11.38
CA PHE A 156 12.55 -17.07 12.24
C PHE A 156 12.42 -18.48 12.84
N VAL A 157 11.23 -19.09 12.78
CA VAL A 157 10.98 -20.46 13.26
C VAL A 157 11.50 -21.48 12.25
N ASP A 158 11.35 -21.21 10.95
CA ASP A 158 11.96 -22.03 9.92
C ASP A 158 13.49 -21.94 10.01
N LYS A 159 14.18 -23.07 9.83
CA LYS A 159 15.66 -23.20 9.95
C LYS A 159 16.43 -22.46 8.82
N GLY A 160 15.99 -21.27 8.41
CA GLY A 160 16.60 -20.43 7.39
C GLY A 160 17.49 -19.35 8.00
N SER A 161 18.81 -19.47 7.81
CA SER A 161 19.82 -18.46 8.18
C SER A 161 19.73 -17.92 9.61
N VAL A 162 20.27 -18.68 10.56
CA VAL A 162 20.56 -18.25 11.95
C VAL A 162 21.59 -17.11 12.06
N VAL A 163 22.03 -16.53 10.93
CA VAL A 163 22.99 -15.44 10.89
C VAL A 163 22.35 -14.15 10.35
N PRO A 164 22.46 -13.02 11.06
CA PRO A 164 21.95 -11.75 10.55
C PRO A 164 22.79 -11.27 9.35
N PRO A 165 22.21 -10.62 8.32
CA PRO A 165 23.00 -9.88 7.34
C PRO A 165 23.94 -8.87 8.06
N PRO A 166 25.22 -8.72 7.69
CA PRO A 166 25.93 -9.23 6.50
C PRO A 166 26.54 -10.64 6.64
N PHE A 167 26.44 -11.29 7.80
CA PHE A 167 27.11 -12.57 8.09
C PHE A 167 26.49 -13.78 7.36
N ASN A 168 25.33 -13.58 6.73
CA ASN A 168 24.70 -14.51 5.79
C ASN A 168 25.45 -14.65 4.44
N LEU A 169 26.44 -13.78 4.17
CA LEU A 169 27.28 -13.90 2.96
C LEU A 169 28.42 -14.90 3.09
N LEU A 170 28.76 -15.32 4.31
CA LEU A 170 29.78 -16.32 4.54
C LEU A 170 29.14 -17.70 4.41
N PRO A 171 29.50 -18.51 3.39
CA PRO A 171 28.99 -19.87 3.29
C PRO A 171 29.37 -20.62 4.58
N SER A 172 28.39 -21.24 5.23
CA SER A 172 28.66 -22.05 6.42
C SER A 172 29.74 -23.09 6.13
N ARG A 173 30.62 -23.34 7.09
CA ARG A 173 31.73 -24.32 6.97
C ARG A 173 31.24 -25.67 6.45
N LYS A 174 30.00 -26.06 6.78
CA LYS A 174 29.36 -27.28 6.28
C LYS A 174 29.19 -27.28 4.75
N TYR A 175 28.63 -26.22 4.18
CA TYR A 175 28.47 -26.08 2.73
C TYR A 175 29.81 -25.98 2.01
N PHE A 176 30.83 -25.37 2.63
CA PHE A 176 32.18 -25.34 2.06
C PHE A 176 32.82 -26.74 2.00
N VAL A 177 32.65 -27.55 3.06
CA VAL A 177 33.15 -28.94 3.09
C VAL A 177 32.39 -29.82 2.10
N GLU A 178 31.06 -29.72 2.03
CA GLU A 178 30.25 -30.45 1.04
C GLU A 178 30.59 -30.03 -0.40
N PHE A 179 30.83 -28.74 -0.63
CA PHE A 179 31.28 -28.24 -1.93
C PHE A 179 32.68 -28.77 -2.29
N CYS A 180 33.62 -28.76 -1.35
CA CYS A 180 34.95 -29.32 -1.55
C CYS A 180 34.92 -30.84 -1.77
N GLN A 181 34.08 -31.58 -1.05
CA GLN A 181 33.86 -33.01 -1.26
C GLN A 181 33.25 -33.27 -2.64
N ARG A 182 32.19 -32.55 -3.02
CA ARG A 182 31.61 -32.65 -4.38
C ARG A 182 32.62 -32.30 -5.47
N CYS A 183 33.47 -31.29 -5.27
CA CYS A 183 34.54 -30.97 -6.21
C CYS A 183 35.61 -32.08 -6.26
N CYS A 184 35.99 -32.65 -5.12
CA CYS A 184 36.94 -33.77 -5.06
C CYS A 184 36.37 -35.05 -5.66
N ASP A 185 35.08 -35.32 -5.47
CA ASP A 185 34.37 -36.46 -6.02
C ASP A 185 34.12 -36.28 -7.51
N TRP A 186 33.90 -35.05 -7.99
CA TRP A 186 33.86 -34.74 -9.42
C TRP A 186 35.23 -34.96 -10.09
N ILE A 187 36.33 -34.65 -9.38
CA ILE A 187 37.70 -34.91 -9.84
C ILE A 187 38.03 -36.43 -9.79
N LYS A 188 37.54 -37.16 -8.78
CA LYS A 188 37.75 -38.62 -8.64
C LYS A 188 36.82 -39.46 -9.52
N SER A 189 35.63 -38.97 -9.84
CA SER A 189 34.60 -39.59 -10.70
C SER A 189 35.14 -39.85 -12.11
N LYS A 190 36.09 -39.03 -12.59
CA LYS A 190 36.80 -39.28 -13.86
C LYS A 190 37.70 -40.53 -13.85
N LYS A 191 37.86 -41.21 -12.70
CA LYS A 191 38.79 -42.35 -12.54
C LYS A 191 38.18 -43.63 -11.92
N ARG A 192 36.86 -43.70 -11.67
CA ARG A 192 36.20 -44.94 -11.21
C ARG A 192 34.79 -45.06 -11.79
N GLU A 193 34.68 -45.57 -13.01
CA GLU A 193 33.51 -46.34 -13.44
C GLU A 193 33.74 -47.80 -13.04
N HIS A 194 33.39 -48.18 -11.81
CA HIS A 194 33.10 -49.58 -11.46
C HIS A 194 32.30 -49.66 -10.15
N TYR A 195 31.33 -50.57 -10.16
CA TYR A 195 30.21 -50.78 -9.25
C TYR A 195 30.58 -50.91 -7.75
N ASP A 196 29.72 -50.41 -6.84
CA ASP A 196 29.09 -51.22 -5.78
C ASP A 196 28.17 -50.38 -4.87
N ASP A 197 26.91 -50.76 -4.89
CA ASP A 197 25.97 -51.10 -3.80
C ASP A 197 26.00 -50.44 -2.41
N LEU A 198 24.85 -50.57 -1.74
CA LEU A 198 24.48 -50.24 -0.34
C LEU A 198 23.74 -48.90 -0.18
N ASP A 199 22.41 -48.91 -0.14
CA ASP A 199 21.58 -49.25 1.04
C ASP A 199 21.86 -48.31 2.22
N SER A 200 21.04 -47.27 2.30
CA SER A 200 20.59 -46.72 3.58
C SER A 200 19.14 -46.29 3.37
N SER A 201 18.28 -47.30 3.42
CA SER A 201 16.88 -47.16 3.76
C SER A 201 16.75 -46.53 5.16
N ASP A 202 16.87 -45.21 5.25
CA ASP A 202 16.33 -44.45 6.38
C ASP A 202 14.80 -44.43 6.22
N VAL A 203 14.18 -45.58 6.47
CA VAL A 203 12.76 -45.67 6.79
C VAL A 203 12.62 -45.08 8.18
N GLU A 204 12.25 -43.80 8.26
CA GLU A 204 11.68 -43.25 9.49
C GLU A 204 10.51 -44.18 9.88
N PRO A 205 10.55 -44.83 11.06
CA PRO A 205 9.51 -45.75 11.45
C PRO A 205 8.27 -44.94 11.79
N ALA A 206 7.22 -45.05 10.97
CA ALA A 206 5.79 -45.04 11.32
C ALA A 206 5.29 -44.21 12.55
N GLU A 207 5.87 -43.06 12.87
CA GLU A 207 5.37 -42.15 13.91
C GLU A 207 4.21 -41.27 13.40
N GLU A 208 3.99 -41.21 12.09
CA GLU A 208 2.90 -40.41 11.47
C GLU A 208 1.49 -40.90 11.86
N ASP A 209 1.31 -42.18 12.20
CA ASP A 209 -0.01 -42.74 12.53
C ASP A 209 -0.49 -42.38 13.96
N ASP A 210 0.41 -42.35 14.96
CA ASP A 210 0.04 -42.03 16.35
C ASP A 210 -0.29 -40.54 16.53
N ASP A 211 0.49 -39.65 15.91
CA ASP A 211 0.24 -38.20 15.91
C ASP A 211 -1.08 -37.84 15.22
N MET A 212 -1.42 -38.57 14.13
CA MET A 212 -2.69 -38.37 13.44
C MET A 212 -3.88 -38.79 14.31
N VAL A 213 -3.77 -39.91 15.01
CA VAL A 213 -4.80 -40.40 15.94
C VAL A 213 -4.96 -39.46 17.14
N GLU A 214 -3.87 -38.91 17.68
CA GLU A 214 -3.92 -37.92 18.76
C GLU A 214 -4.57 -36.60 18.30
N ARG A 215 -4.20 -36.10 17.12
CA ARG A 215 -4.81 -34.92 16.51
C ARG A 215 -6.31 -35.09 16.30
N GLU A 216 -6.76 -36.27 15.85
CA GLU A 216 -8.19 -36.56 15.66
C GLU A 216 -8.97 -36.54 16.98
N LYS A 217 -8.40 -37.10 18.06
CA LYS A 217 -9.01 -37.04 19.41
C LYS A 217 -9.15 -35.60 19.89
N ILE A 218 -8.08 -34.79 19.75
CA ILE A 218 -8.10 -33.37 20.12
C ILE A 218 -9.14 -32.61 19.28
N LEU A 219 -9.21 -32.87 17.97
CA LEU A 219 -10.18 -32.22 17.10
C LEU A 219 -11.62 -32.54 17.51
N LYS A 220 -11.93 -33.80 17.84
CA LYS A 220 -13.26 -34.19 18.36
C LYS A 220 -13.60 -33.45 19.66
N LEU A 221 -12.66 -33.40 20.61
CA LEU A 221 -12.86 -32.66 21.86
C LEU A 221 -13.08 -31.16 21.65
N LEU A 222 -12.35 -30.55 20.72
CA LEU A 222 -12.52 -29.13 20.38
C LEU A 222 -13.89 -28.87 19.72
N ILE A 223 -14.32 -29.74 18.82
CA ILE A 223 -15.64 -29.67 18.17
C ILE A 223 -16.75 -29.78 19.20
N ASP A 224 -16.67 -30.77 20.10
CA ASP A 224 -17.66 -30.99 21.15
C ASP A 224 -17.71 -29.78 22.11
N ARG A 225 -16.55 -29.28 22.55
CA ARG A 225 -16.46 -28.06 23.37
C ARG A 225 -17.05 -26.84 22.66
N TYR A 226 -16.77 -26.68 21.36
CA TYR A 226 -17.29 -25.57 20.57
C TYR A 226 -18.82 -25.63 20.45
N PHE A 227 -19.39 -26.79 20.10
CA PHE A 227 -20.84 -26.95 19.99
C PHE A 227 -21.54 -26.80 21.33
N PHE A 228 -20.94 -27.32 22.42
CA PHE A 228 -21.46 -27.14 23.77
C PHE A 228 -21.49 -25.65 24.15
N SER A 229 -20.36 -24.94 24.00
CA SER A 229 -20.27 -23.50 24.26
C SER A 229 -21.24 -22.69 23.39
N SER A 230 -21.39 -23.06 22.12
CA SER A 230 -22.31 -22.39 21.18
C SER A 230 -23.78 -22.62 21.54
N ARG A 231 -24.15 -23.82 22.02
CA ARG A 231 -25.49 -24.11 22.54
C ARG A 231 -25.77 -23.29 23.80
N GLN A 232 -24.85 -23.28 24.75
CA GLN A 232 -24.97 -22.52 25.99
C GLN A 232 -25.14 -21.00 25.75
N ALA A 233 -24.41 -20.42 24.80
CA ALA A 233 -24.56 -19.02 24.43
C ALA A 233 -25.95 -18.71 23.84
N ARG A 234 -26.46 -19.59 22.96
CA ARG A 234 -27.82 -19.45 22.40
C ARG A 234 -28.88 -19.55 23.48
N ASP A 235 -28.77 -20.53 24.38
CA ASP A 235 -29.74 -20.71 25.45
C ASP A 235 -29.76 -19.51 26.42
N ARG A 236 -28.60 -18.91 26.71
CA ARG A 236 -28.52 -17.63 27.47
C ARG A 236 -29.21 -16.48 26.75
N LEU A 237 -29.06 -16.35 25.44
CA LEU A 237 -29.75 -15.31 24.66
C LEU A 237 -31.26 -15.53 24.64
N LEU A 238 -31.71 -16.78 24.48
CA LEU A 238 -33.13 -17.13 24.56
C LEU A 238 -33.70 -16.82 25.95
N LEU A 239 -32.96 -17.13 27.01
CA LEU A 239 -33.36 -16.82 28.38
C LEU A 239 -33.46 -15.30 28.60
N ASN A 240 -32.46 -14.53 28.16
CA ASN A 240 -32.49 -13.07 28.26
C ASN A 240 -33.65 -12.44 27.47
N ASN A 241 -33.92 -12.94 26.27
CA ASN A 241 -35.04 -12.48 25.45
C ASN A 241 -36.40 -12.87 26.05
N ALA A 242 -36.51 -14.08 26.61
CA ALA A 242 -37.71 -14.53 27.31
C ALA A 242 -37.96 -13.71 28.58
N LEU A 243 -36.95 -13.53 29.44
CA LEU A 243 -37.05 -12.70 30.66
C LEU A 243 -37.45 -11.26 30.35
N LYS A 244 -36.92 -10.68 29.26
CA LYS A 244 -37.31 -9.35 28.77
C LYS A 244 -38.77 -9.32 28.27
N ALA A 245 -39.25 -10.38 27.62
CA ALA A 245 -40.64 -10.51 27.20
C ALA A 245 -41.61 -10.71 28.38
N PHE A 246 -41.16 -11.33 29.48
CA PHE A 246 -41.90 -11.45 30.74
C PHE A 246 -41.82 -10.20 31.63
N GLY A 247 -41.17 -9.12 31.18
CA GLY A 247 -41.11 -7.84 31.91
C GLY A 247 -40.22 -7.87 33.15
N ILE A 248 -39.35 -8.87 33.31
CA ILE A 248 -38.42 -8.98 34.44
C ILE A 248 -37.13 -8.25 34.07
N ASN A 249 -37.03 -6.98 34.47
CA ASN A 249 -35.81 -6.17 34.34
C ASN A 249 -34.82 -6.52 35.46
N ASN A 250 -33.86 -7.42 35.20
CA ASN A 250 -32.72 -7.61 36.09
C ASN A 250 -31.68 -6.52 35.83
N GLN A 251 -31.82 -5.37 36.50
CA GLN A 251 -30.74 -4.37 36.58
C GLN A 251 -29.61 -4.79 37.54
N ASP A 252 -29.77 -5.86 38.32
CA ASP A 252 -28.77 -6.24 39.34
C ASP A 252 -28.04 -7.58 39.10
N ALA A 253 -28.38 -8.34 38.05
CA ALA A 253 -27.70 -9.61 37.75
C ALA A 253 -26.31 -9.47 37.09
N SER A 254 -25.83 -8.22 36.90
CA SER A 254 -24.47 -7.94 36.39
C SER A 254 -23.40 -7.96 37.50
N LYS A 255 -23.79 -7.96 38.78
CA LYS A 255 -22.83 -7.96 39.92
C LYS A 255 -22.65 -9.31 40.63
N ALA A 256 -23.49 -10.31 40.35
CA ALA A 256 -23.45 -11.60 41.04
C ALA A 256 -22.84 -12.75 40.22
N ALA A 257 -22.46 -12.50 38.95
CA ALA A 257 -21.80 -13.50 38.10
C ALA A 257 -20.26 -13.34 38.04
N THR A 258 -19.70 -12.50 38.91
CA THR A 258 -18.26 -12.24 39.06
C THR A 258 -17.76 -12.57 40.47
N ASP A 259 -18.33 -13.58 41.11
CA ASP A 259 -17.84 -14.04 42.42
C ASP A 259 -18.01 -15.56 42.57
N THR A 260 -17.35 -16.32 41.69
CA THR A 260 -16.88 -17.70 41.90
C THR A 260 -16.21 -18.21 40.64
N THR A 261 -14.91 -17.92 40.51
CA THR A 261 -13.85 -18.78 39.97
C THR A 261 -12.60 -17.91 39.86
N ASP A 262 -11.78 -17.97 40.91
CA ASP A 262 -10.39 -17.55 40.84
C ASP A 262 -9.60 -18.57 40.00
N ASP A 263 -8.51 -18.09 39.41
CA ASP A 263 -7.45 -18.84 38.71
C ASP A 263 -7.71 -19.27 37.25
N THR A 264 -7.82 -18.29 36.33
CA THR A 264 -6.98 -18.27 35.11
C THR A 264 -7.00 -16.90 34.46
N ASP A 265 -5.79 -16.32 34.34
CA ASP A 265 -5.44 -15.06 33.69
C ASP A 265 -6.22 -14.80 32.39
N SER A 266 -7.25 -13.98 32.49
CA SER A 266 -7.94 -13.38 31.35
C SER A 266 -8.44 -12.00 31.78
N SER A 267 -7.56 -11.02 31.62
CA SER A 267 -7.88 -9.60 31.80
C SER A 267 -9.14 -9.21 31.01
N PRO A 268 -10.08 -8.43 31.59
CA PRO A 268 -11.30 -8.01 30.91
C PRO A 268 -10.98 -7.10 29.72
N ILE A 269 -11.59 -7.39 28.57
CA ILE A 269 -11.59 -6.52 27.38
C ILE A 269 -12.23 -5.18 27.78
N PRO A 270 -11.51 -4.04 27.73
CA PRO A 270 -12.08 -2.76 28.08
C PRO A 270 -13.17 -2.36 27.08
N GLU A 271 -14.30 -1.95 27.63
CA GLU A 271 -15.35 -1.19 26.97
C GLU A 271 -14.74 -0.10 26.06
N GLU A 272 -15.11 -0.15 24.78
CA GLU A 272 -14.47 0.51 23.65
C GLU A 272 -14.56 2.04 23.77
N GLN A 273 -13.58 2.65 24.44
CA GLN A 273 -13.34 4.08 24.36
C GLN A 273 -12.86 4.42 22.96
N LYS A 274 -13.65 5.20 22.20
CA LYS A 274 -13.22 5.89 20.96
C LYS A 274 -11.77 6.37 21.14
N PRO A 275 -10.79 5.85 20.36
CA PRO A 275 -9.38 5.99 20.69
C PRO A 275 -9.02 7.47 20.88
N LYS A 276 -8.32 7.81 21.97
CA LYS A 276 -7.91 9.20 22.30
C LYS A 276 -7.26 9.92 21.11
N ASN A 277 -6.62 9.18 20.21
CA ASN A 277 -5.98 9.68 19.01
C ASN A 277 -6.98 10.26 17.99
N VAL A 278 -8.19 9.72 17.89
CA VAL A 278 -9.21 10.20 16.93
C VAL A 278 -9.78 11.56 17.35
N ARG A 279 -10.04 11.74 18.66
CA ARG A 279 -10.44 13.06 19.20
C ARG A 279 -9.32 14.09 19.06
N MET A 280 -8.06 13.67 19.17
CA MET A 280 -6.92 14.56 18.96
C MET A 280 -6.81 15.01 17.49
N VAL A 281 -7.00 14.10 16.52
CA VAL A 281 -6.97 14.44 15.08
C VAL A 281 -8.14 15.34 14.70
N GLU A 282 -9.37 15.01 15.13
CA GLU A 282 -10.56 15.85 14.90
C GLU A 282 -10.37 17.26 15.49
N SER A 283 -9.77 17.37 16.69
CA SER A 283 -9.47 18.64 17.35
C SER A 283 -8.32 19.41 16.69
N LEU A 284 -7.29 18.72 16.18
CA LEU A 284 -6.17 19.33 15.49
C LEU A 284 -6.61 19.90 14.14
N ALA A 285 -7.41 19.15 13.39
CA ALA A 285 -7.98 19.60 12.12
C ALA A 285 -8.86 20.84 12.28
N THR A 286 -9.72 20.87 13.31
CA THR A 286 -10.53 22.07 13.60
C THR A 286 -9.67 23.27 14.02
N LYS A 287 -8.62 23.07 14.81
CA LYS A 287 -7.70 24.15 15.20
C LYS A 287 -6.90 24.71 14.03
N ILE A 288 -6.45 23.86 13.11
CA ILE A 288 -5.76 24.27 11.88
C ILE A 288 -6.71 25.07 10.99
N MET A 289 -7.94 24.58 10.78
CA MET A 289 -8.96 25.28 9.99
C MET A 289 -9.29 26.67 10.57
N LEU A 290 -9.45 26.78 11.90
CA LEU A 290 -9.68 28.06 12.58
C LEU A 290 -8.47 29.02 12.47
N GLY A 291 -7.25 28.49 12.53
CA GLY A 291 -6.02 29.27 12.36
C GLY A 291 -5.86 29.85 10.95
N ILE A 292 -6.15 29.04 9.92
CA ILE A 292 -6.12 29.48 8.52
C ILE A 292 -7.21 30.52 8.26
N PHE A 293 -8.44 30.28 8.74
CA PHE A 293 -9.55 31.24 8.59
C PHE A 293 -9.28 32.57 9.29
N SER A 294 -8.64 32.54 10.47
CA SER A 294 -8.22 33.74 11.19
C SER A 294 -7.13 34.53 10.45
N THR A 295 -6.20 33.84 9.78
CA THR A 295 -5.11 34.46 9.02
C THR A 295 -5.62 35.10 7.74
N ILE A 296 -6.49 34.39 7.01
CA ILE A 296 -7.16 34.91 5.80
C ILE A 296 -8.06 36.11 6.16
N ALA A 297 -8.81 36.05 7.26
CA ALA A 297 -9.64 37.17 7.71
C ALA A 297 -8.81 38.41 8.11
N LYS A 298 -7.60 38.23 8.63
CA LYS A 298 -6.67 39.34 8.93
C LYS A 298 -6.06 39.95 7.66
N LEU A 299 -5.83 39.14 6.63
CA LEU A 299 -5.30 39.60 5.35
C LEU A 299 -6.36 40.29 4.47
N LEU A 300 -7.65 39.94 4.62
CA LEU A 300 -8.76 40.59 3.90
C LEU A 300 -9.23 41.91 4.52
N ASN A 301 -8.84 42.19 5.77
CA ASN A 301 -9.31 43.37 6.52
C ASN A 301 -8.22 44.44 6.70
N ASN A 302 -7.12 44.32 5.95
CA ASN A 302 -5.98 45.23 5.87
C ASN A 302 -5.74 45.57 4.39
#